data_AF-F3YW32-F1
#
_entry.id   AF-F3YW32-F1
#
_cell.length_a   1.000
_cell.length_b   1.000
_cell.length_c   1.000
_cell.angle_alpha   90.00
_cell.angle_beta   90.00
_cell.angle_gamma   90.00
#
_symmetry.space_group_name_H-M   'P 1'
#
loop_
_entity.id
_entity.type
_entity.pdbx_description
1 polymer ?
#
loop_
_entity_poly.entity_id
_entity_poly.type
_entity_poly.pdbx_seq_one_letter_code
_entity_poly.pdbx_strand_id
1 'polypeptide(L)'
;MAADGCSGGVDWLWRVCLGRRPPWTYCCDEHDLAYEEAESLADLRLADRRLRDCLRQAGRPVRSWIYYAAVRLCGWWYWKRYRESVAKALA
;
A
#
# COMPACT_ATOMS: atom_id res chain seq x y z
N MET A 1 -0.20 -10.87 1.91
CA MET A 1 0.57 -9.88 1.15
C MET A 1 1.80 -9.56 1.98
N ALA A 2 2.96 -10.08 1.61
CA ALA A 2 4.17 -9.81 2.38
C ALA A 2 4.54 -8.32 2.30
N ALA A 3 5.14 -7.78 3.35
CA ALA A 3 5.65 -6.40 3.39
C ALA A 3 6.91 -6.27 2.49
N ASP A 4 6.69 -6.24 1.18
CA ASP A 4 7.75 -6.26 0.16
C ASP A 4 8.38 -4.87 -0.08
N GLY A 5 7.83 -3.83 0.54
CA GLY A 5 8.19 -2.42 0.37
C GLY A 5 7.17 -1.66 -0.47
N CYS A 6 7.55 -0.50 -0.98
CA CYS A 6 6.58 0.44 -1.56
C CYS A 6 6.22 0.09 -3.02
N SER A 7 5.29 -0.85 -3.18
CA SER A 7 4.86 -1.45 -4.45
C SER A 7 4.30 -0.42 -5.47
N GLY A 8 4.09 -0.85 -6.72
CA GLY A 8 3.71 0.05 -7.83
C GLY A 8 4.91 0.72 -8.53
N GLY A 9 6.06 0.04 -8.58
CA GLY A 9 7.23 0.47 -9.38
C GLY A 9 8.11 1.56 -8.74
N VAL A 10 7.67 2.22 -7.67
CA VAL A 10 8.48 3.25 -6.99
C VAL A 10 9.68 2.64 -6.28
N ASP A 11 9.53 1.48 -5.63
CA ASP A 11 10.67 0.77 -5.02
C ASP A 11 11.69 0.31 -6.08
N TRP A 12 11.22 -0.12 -7.26
CA TRP A 12 12.08 -0.43 -8.41
C TRP A 12 12.85 0.82 -8.88
N LEU A 13 12.15 1.94 -9.07
CA LEU A 13 12.77 3.22 -9.46
C LEU A 13 13.82 3.68 -8.44
N TRP A 14 13.57 3.49 -7.14
CA TRP A 14 14.51 3.83 -6.07
C TRP A 14 15.74 2.90 -6.04
N ARG A 15 15.55 1.59 -6.24
CA ARG A 15 16.66 0.63 -6.36
C ARG A 15 17.51 0.90 -7.61
N VAL A 16 16.89 1.17 -8.76
CA VAL A 16 17.59 1.40 -10.04
C VAL A 16 18.29 2.76 -10.11
N CYS A 17 17.61 3.85 -9.75
CA CYS A 17 18.19 5.20 -9.90
C CYS A 17 19.00 5.70 -8.69
N LEU A 18 18.83 5.10 -7.51
CA LEU A 18 19.43 5.58 -6.26
C LEU A 18 20.12 4.48 -5.42
N GLY A 19 20.11 3.22 -5.88
CA GLY A 19 20.82 2.10 -5.24
C GLY A 19 20.29 1.68 -3.86
N ARG A 20 19.15 2.22 -3.41
CA ARG A 20 18.64 2.02 -2.03
C ARG A 20 17.12 1.99 -1.98
N ARG A 21 16.56 1.20 -1.05
CA ARG A 21 15.13 1.26 -0.70
C ARG A 21 14.73 2.70 -0.31
N PRO A 22 13.50 3.14 -0.60
CA PRO A 22 13.03 4.45 -0.18
C PRO A 22 12.91 4.52 1.36
N PRO A 23 13.39 5.59 2.05
CA PRO A 23 13.35 5.70 3.52
C PRO A 23 11.94 5.94 4.11
N TRP A 24 10.89 5.57 3.37
CA TRP A 24 9.49 5.57 3.81
C TRP A 24 8.82 4.21 3.57
N THR A 25 9.56 3.13 3.29
CA THR A 25 8.98 1.78 3.15
C THR A 25 8.10 1.43 4.33
N TYR A 26 8.47 1.81 5.55
CA TYR A 26 7.69 1.53 6.77
C TYR A 26 6.23 2.01 6.69
N CYS A 27 5.95 3.14 6.01
CA CYS A 27 4.57 3.60 5.78
C CYS A 27 3.78 2.69 4.82
N CYS A 28 4.48 1.99 3.94
CA CYS A 28 3.94 1.05 2.95
C CYS A 28 3.83 -0.35 3.56
N ASP A 29 4.82 -0.76 4.35
CA ASP A 29 4.83 -2.00 5.13
C ASP A 29 3.66 -2.01 6.14
N GLU A 30 3.35 -0.88 6.80
CA GLU A 30 2.14 -0.69 7.65
C GLU A 30 0.83 -0.69 6.82
N HIS A 31 0.87 -0.22 5.57
CA HIS A 31 -0.30 -0.20 4.68
C HIS A 31 -0.67 -1.60 4.19
N ASP A 32 0.33 -2.40 3.78
CA ASP A 32 0.15 -3.78 3.32
C ASP A 32 -0.43 -4.66 4.45
N LEU A 33 0.11 -4.57 5.68
CA LEU A 33 -0.42 -5.26 6.86
C LEU A 33 -1.89 -4.86 7.14
N ALA A 34 -2.19 -3.57 7.14
CA ALA A 34 -3.56 -3.07 7.30
C ALA A 34 -4.48 -3.41 6.11
N TYR A 35 -3.95 -3.91 4.98
CA TYR A 35 -4.70 -4.45 3.85
C TYR A 35 -4.95 -5.97 3.96
N GLU A 36 -4.09 -6.71 4.66
CA GLU A 36 -4.33 -8.10 5.06
C GLU A 36 -5.43 -8.18 6.14
N GLU A 37 -5.32 -7.37 7.19
CA GLU A 37 -6.24 -7.34 8.34
C GLU A 37 -7.62 -6.72 8.01
N ALA A 38 -7.77 -6.07 6.86
CA ALA A 38 -8.99 -5.38 6.50
C ALA A 38 -10.14 -6.35 6.17
N GLU A 39 -11.17 -6.39 7.03
CA GLU A 39 -12.41 -7.14 6.80
C GLU A 39 -13.46 -6.37 5.98
N SER A 40 -13.39 -5.02 5.96
CA SER A 40 -14.39 -4.18 5.29
C SER A 40 -13.82 -3.12 4.34
N LEU A 41 -14.72 -2.53 3.53
CA LEU A 41 -14.40 -1.36 2.70
C LEU A 41 -14.17 -0.08 3.50
N ALA A 42 -14.43 -0.06 4.82
CA ALA A 42 -14.10 1.05 5.69
C ALA A 42 -12.63 0.97 6.15
N ASP A 43 -12.13 -0.25 6.38
CA ASP A 43 -10.76 -0.51 6.85
C ASP A 43 -9.75 -0.21 5.76
N LEU A 44 -10.03 -0.61 4.50
CA LEU A 44 -9.23 -0.17 3.35
C LEU A 44 -9.13 1.36 3.28
N ARG A 45 -10.23 2.09 3.50
CA ARG A 45 -10.23 3.57 3.54
C ARG A 45 -9.47 4.12 4.74
N LEU A 46 -9.33 3.36 5.83
CA LEU A 46 -8.55 3.75 7.00
C LEU A 46 -7.05 3.53 6.72
N ALA A 47 -6.68 2.37 6.18
CA ALA A 47 -5.34 2.06 5.69
C ALA A 47 -4.86 3.09 4.66
N ASP A 48 -5.65 3.36 3.59
CA ASP A 48 -5.34 4.38 2.58
C ASP A 48 -5.02 5.75 3.22
N ARG A 49 -5.79 6.15 4.24
CA ARG A 49 -5.58 7.42 4.97
C ARG A 49 -4.35 7.39 5.88
N ARG A 50 -4.09 6.27 6.59
CA ARG A 50 -2.86 6.08 7.39
C ARG A 50 -1.61 6.19 6.51
N LEU A 51 -1.57 5.50 5.37
CA LEU A 51 -0.48 5.62 4.38
C LEU A 51 -0.23 7.07 3.98
N ARG A 52 -1.29 7.81 3.60
CA ARG A 52 -1.19 9.23 3.23
C ARG A 52 -0.60 10.06 4.39
N ASP A 53 -1.11 9.89 5.60
CA ASP A 53 -0.75 10.75 6.72
C ASP A 53 0.62 10.38 7.32
N CYS A 54 1.06 9.12 7.21
CA CYS A 54 2.43 8.68 7.43
C CYS A 54 3.39 9.32 6.40
N LEU A 55 3.05 9.28 5.09
CA LEU A 55 3.84 9.93 4.03
C LEU A 55 3.92 11.46 4.20
N ARG A 56 2.89 12.11 4.77
CA ARG A 56 2.93 13.53 5.14
C ARG A 56 3.91 13.79 6.29
N GLN A 57 3.85 12.99 7.35
CA GLN A 57 4.78 13.08 8.50
C GLN A 57 6.23 12.80 8.09
N ALA A 58 6.45 11.87 7.16
CA ALA A 58 7.74 11.58 6.52
C ALA A 58 8.26 12.69 5.57
N GLY A 59 7.63 13.88 5.57
CA GLY A 59 8.04 15.05 4.80
C GLY A 59 7.71 14.99 3.30
N ARG A 60 6.74 14.15 2.87
CA ARG A 60 6.47 13.87 1.44
C ARG A 60 5.03 14.19 1.03
N PRO A 61 4.52 15.42 1.27
CA PRO A 61 3.10 15.74 1.05
C PRO A 61 2.63 15.53 -0.40
N VAL A 62 3.44 15.88 -1.41
CA VAL A 62 3.07 15.64 -2.82
C VAL A 62 2.93 14.14 -3.12
N ARG A 63 3.85 13.30 -2.62
CA ARG A 63 3.80 11.86 -2.82
C ARG A 63 2.66 11.22 -2.05
N SER A 64 2.30 11.74 -0.86
CA SER A 64 1.16 11.23 -0.10
C SER A 64 -0.14 11.21 -0.91
N TRP A 65 -0.36 12.24 -1.75
CA TRP A 65 -1.54 12.30 -2.64
C TRP A 65 -1.44 11.35 -3.84
N ILE A 66 -0.25 11.20 -4.43
CA ILE A 66 -0.01 10.26 -5.54
C ILE A 66 -0.26 8.81 -5.07
N TYR A 67 0.33 8.43 -3.95
CA TYR A 67 0.12 7.12 -3.33
C TYR A 67 -1.34 6.92 -2.93
N TYR A 68 -1.95 7.90 -2.24
CA TYR A 68 -3.37 7.84 -1.87
C TYR A 68 -4.26 7.61 -3.09
N ALA A 69 -4.06 8.35 -4.19
CA ALA A 69 -4.82 8.16 -5.43
C ALA A 69 -4.62 6.75 -6.04
N ALA A 70 -3.38 6.26 -6.07
CA ALA A 70 -3.07 4.93 -6.61
C ALA A 70 -3.75 3.80 -5.82
N VAL A 71 -3.64 3.79 -4.48
CA VAL A 71 -4.28 2.76 -3.64
C VAL A 71 -5.81 2.90 -3.64
N ARG A 72 -6.33 4.13 -3.70
CA ARG A 72 -7.78 4.39 -3.76
C ARG A 72 -8.43 3.85 -5.05
N LEU A 73 -7.71 3.87 -6.16
CA LEU A 73 -8.18 3.37 -7.46
C LEU A 73 -7.94 1.86 -7.65
N CYS A 74 -6.72 1.39 -7.36
CA CYS A 74 -6.32 0.00 -7.66
C CYS A 74 -6.51 -0.97 -6.49
N GLY A 75 -6.37 -0.50 -5.25
CA GLY A 75 -6.31 -1.35 -4.05
C GLY A 75 -7.61 -2.11 -3.79
N TRP A 76 -8.78 -1.48 -3.97
CA TRP A 76 -10.07 -2.18 -3.85
C TRP A 76 -10.19 -3.37 -4.82
N TRP A 77 -9.76 -3.19 -6.07
CA TRP A 77 -9.82 -4.23 -7.09
C TRP A 77 -8.88 -5.40 -6.75
N TYR A 78 -7.69 -5.07 -6.24
CA TYR A 78 -6.69 -6.04 -5.78
C TYR A 78 -7.18 -6.84 -4.56
N TRP A 79 -7.68 -6.16 -3.51
CA TRP A 79 -8.22 -6.80 -2.30
C TRP A 79 -9.46 -7.66 -2.58
N LYS A 80 -10.35 -7.24 -3.50
CA LYS A 80 -11.49 -8.05 -3.96
C LYS A 80 -11.00 -9.34 -4.63
N ARG A 81 -10.06 -9.23 -5.59
CA ARG A 81 -9.49 -10.36 -6.30
C ARG A 81 -8.70 -11.31 -5.38
N TYR A 82 -7.97 -10.77 -4.39
CA TYR A 82 -7.27 -11.57 -3.38
C TYR A 82 -8.24 -12.43 -2.56
N ARG A 83 -9.33 -11.85 -2.05
CA ARG A 83 -10.31 -12.61 -1.25
C ARG A 83 -11.16 -13.57 -2.09
N GLU A 84 -11.42 -13.26 -3.35
CA GLU A 84 -11.97 -14.23 -4.32
C GLU A 84 -11.02 -15.43 -4.53
N SER A 85 -9.70 -15.22 -4.48
CA SER A 85 -8.70 -16.29 -4.54
C SER A 85 -8.60 -17.09 -3.23
N VAL A 86 -8.62 -16.43 -2.07
CA VAL A 86 -8.62 -17.09 -0.75
C VAL A 86 -9.88 -17.93 -0.54
N ALA A 87 -11.06 -17.39 -0.89
CA ALA A 87 -12.32 -18.14 -0.82
C ALA A 87 -12.31 -19.39 -1.73
N LYS A 88 -11.63 -19.33 -2.88
CA LYS A 88 -11.42 -20.49 -3.77
C LYS A 88 -10.33 -21.48 -3.31
N ALA A 89 -9.53 -21.13 -2.31
CA ALA A 89 -8.53 -22.01 -1.72
C ALA A 89 -9.05 -22.71 -0.44
N LEU A 90 -10.25 -22.34 0.01
CA LEU A 90 -10.92 -22.85 1.21
C LEU A 90 -12.23 -23.61 0.89
N ALA A 91 -12.46 -23.93 -0.40
CA ALA A 91 -13.67 -24.55 -0.94
C ALA A 91 -13.33 -25.67 -1.93
#